data_AF-A0AAN9YGT9-F1
#
_entry.id   AF-A0AAN9YGT9-F1
#
_cell.length_a   1.000
_cell.length_b   1.000
_cell.length_c   1.000
_cell.angle_alpha   90.00
_cell.angle_beta   90.00
_cell.angle_gamma   90.00
#
_symmetry.space_group_name_H-M   'P 1'
#
loop_
_entity.id
_entity.type
_entity.pdbx_description
1 polymer ?
#
loop_
_entity_poly.entity_id
_entity_poly.type
_entity_poly.pdbx_seq_one_letter_code
_entity_poly.pdbx_strand_id
1 'polypeptide(L)'
;MPLRLPNMRLPPTNPSTEILTFATAGALVLTPLYMIIPGATERVATTTARWAPRWERNINYFVAPAERTTRRIAPPVGRTVRSIDDRLPLGAVARDVDRRIKSGIDRAGGWGRSF
;
A
#
# COMPACT_ATOMS: atom_id res chain seq x y z
N MET A 1 35.05 -22.50 -20.91
CA MET A 1 33.72 -22.67 -21.54
C MET A 1 32.80 -21.56 -21.04
N PRO A 2 32.31 -20.62 -21.87
CA PRO A 2 31.40 -19.59 -21.38
C PRO A 2 29.98 -20.16 -21.24
N LEU A 3 29.38 -19.99 -20.06
CA LEU A 3 28.00 -20.38 -19.77
C LEU A 3 27.05 -19.45 -20.53
N ARG A 4 26.36 -19.97 -21.56
CA ARG A 4 25.22 -19.29 -22.19
C ARG A 4 24.03 -19.32 -21.22
N LEU A 5 23.78 -18.22 -20.52
CA LEU A 5 22.51 -18.02 -19.84
C LEU A 5 21.40 -17.91 -20.91
N PRO A 6 20.27 -18.62 -20.77
CA PRO A 6 19.15 -18.49 -21.70
C PRO A 6 18.69 -17.04 -21.69
N ASN A 7 18.46 -16.48 -22.89
CA ASN A 7 17.94 -15.12 -23.10
C ASN A 7 16.66 -14.91 -22.27
N MET A 8 16.82 -14.36 -21.07
CA MET A 8 15.72 -13.98 -20.19
C MET A 8 15.11 -12.72 -20.79
N ARG A 9 14.24 -12.91 -21.79
CA ARG A 9 13.37 -11.85 -22.30
C ARG A 9 12.39 -11.52 -21.19
N LEU A 10 12.69 -10.48 -20.43
CA LEU A 10 11.68 -9.79 -19.63
C LEU A 10 10.52 -9.44 -20.58
N PRO A 11 9.26 -9.76 -20.22
CA PRO A 11 8.13 -9.35 -21.04
C PRO A 11 8.22 -7.83 -21.25
N PRO A 12 7.96 -7.31 -22.46
CA PRO A 12 8.03 -5.88 -22.74
C PRO A 12 7.04 -5.16 -21.84
N THR A 13 7.55 -4.71 -20.70
CA THR A 13 6.79 -4.00 -19.69
C THR A 13 6.90 -2.55 -20.10
N ASN A 14 5.76 -1.89 -20.29
CA ASN A 14 5.75 -0.46 -20.53
C ASN A 14 6.53 0.20 -19.37
N PRO A 15 7.52 1.08 -19.63
CA PRO A 15 8.34 1.70 -18.58
C PRO A 15 7.48 2.36 -17.48
N SER A 16 6.29 2.85 -17.81
CA SER A 16 5.34 3.38 -16.83
C SER A 16 4.85 2.33 -15.83
N THR A 17 4.69 1.07 -16.25
CA THR A 17 4.21 -0.03 -15.39
C THR A 17 5.31 -0.46 -14.42
N GLU A 18 6.55 -0.47 -14.89
CA GLU A 18 7.71 -0.80 -14.06
C GLU A 18 7.95 0.27 -12.98
N ILE A 19 7.96 1.55 -13.40
CA ILE A 19 8.05 2.69 -12.47
C ILE A 19 6.90 2.65 -11.46
N LEU A 20 5.67 2.38 -11.90
CA LEU A 20 4.52 2.31 -11.00
C LEU A 20 4.64 1.14 -10.02
N THR A 21 5.15 -0.01 -10.45
CA THR A 21 5.35 -1.18 -9.58
C THR A 21 6.41 -0.90 -8.52
N PHE A 22 7.56 -0.37 -8.91
CA PHE A 22 8.62 -0.01 -7.96
C PHE A 22 8.20 1.13 -7.03
N ALA A 23 7.53 2.16 -7.54
CA ALA A 23 7.00 3.25 -6.73
C ALA A 23 5.97 2.74 -5.71
N THR A 24 5.06 1.86 -6.14
CA THR A 24 4.07 1.25 -5.25
C THR A 24 4.73 0.36 -4.20
N ALA A 25 5.67 -0.49 -4.60
CA ALA A 25 6.40 -1.35 -3.67
C ALA A 25 7.19 -0.53 -2.64
N GLY A 26 7.90 0.51 -3.09
CA GLY A 26 8.61 1.43 -2.20
C GLY A 26 7.68 2.16 -1.24
N ALA A 27 6.55 2.67 -1.72
CA ALA A 27 5.54 3.31 -0.89
C ALA A 27 4.98 2.34 0.17
N LEU A 28 4.61 1.12 -0.22
CA LEU A 28 4.06 0.12 0.71
C LEU A 28 5.02 -0.27 1.83
N VAL A 29 6.33 -0.28 1.56
CA VAL A 29 7.35 -0.57 2.58
C VAL A 29 7.61 0.65 3.47
N LEU A 30 7.69 1.85 2.88
CA LEU A 30 8.06 3.07 3.60
C LEU A 30 6.89 3.69 4.36
N THR A 31 5.66 3.55 3.90
CA THR A 31 4.48 4.16 4.54
C THR A 31 4.26 3.66 5.98
N PRO A 32 4.28 2.35 6.29
CA PRO A 32 4.16 1.88 7.67
C PRO A 32 5.26 2.43 8.58
N LEU A 33 6.49 2.51 8.08
CA LEU A 33 7.63 3.04 8.83
C LEU A 33 7.46 4.53 9.12
N TYR A 34 6.97 5.30 8.16
CA TYR A 34 6.69 6.72 8.33
C TYR A 34 5.56 6.97 9.34
N MET A 35 4.51 6.15 9.32
CA MET A 35 3.34 6.32 10.20
C MET A 35 3.61 5.99 11.68
N ILE A 36 4.74 5.36 12.01
CA ILE A 36 5.18 5.14 13.40
C ILE A 36 5.68 6.46 14.04
N ILE A 37 6.08 7.44 13.22
CA ILE A 37 6.63 8.71 13.71
C ILE A 37 5.50 9.56 14.33
N PRO A 38 5.67 10.07 15.56
CA PRO A 38 4.70 10.96 16.16
C PRO A 38 4.40 12.19 15.29
N GLY A 39 3.12 12.49 15.04
CA GLY A 39 2.72 13.65 14.23
C GLY A 39 2.71 13.39 12.71
N ALA A 40 3.05 12.18 12.26
CA ALA A 40 3.06 11.82 10.84
C ALA A 40 1.67 11.91 10.20
N THR A 41 0.63 11.53 10.93
CA THR A 41 -0.77 11.59 10.51
C THR A 41 -1.21 13.02 10.22
N GLU A 42 -0.90 13.96 11.12
CA GLU A 42 -1.26 15.38 10.97
C GLU A 42 -0.50 16.02 9.80
N ARG A 43 0.77 15.65 9.62
CA ARG A 43 1.60 16.12 8.48
C ARG A 43 1.07 15.60 7.15
N VAL A 44 0.69 14.33 7.09
CA VAL A 44 0.06 13.73 5.90
C VAL A 44 -1.28 14.39 5.64
N ALA A 45 -2.12 14.55 6.65
CA ALA A 45 -3.41 15.23 6.53
C ALA A 45 -3.26 16.67 6.04
N THR A 46 -2.32 17.43 6.59
CA THR A 46 -2.05 18.84 6.19
C THR A 46 -1.55 18.92 4.75
N THR A 47 -0.68 17.98 4.35
CA THR A 47 -0.20 17.90 2.97
C THR A 47 -1.35 17.55 2.03
N THR A 48 -2.14 16.53 2.38
CA THR A 48 -3.32 16.09 1.63
C THR A 48 -4.35 17.20 1.47
N ALA A 49 -4.62 17.98 2.51
CA ALA A 49 -5.55 19.10 2.45
C ALA A 49 -5.19 20.16 1.40
N ARG A 50 -3.90 20.29 1.03
CA ARG A 50 -3.46 21.28 0.02
C ARG A 50 -3.71 20.84 -1.41
N TRP A 51 -3.57 19.54 -1.70
CA TRP A 51 -3.63 19.03 -3.07
C TRP A 51 -4.90 18.22 -3.36
N ALA A 52 -5.51 17.58 -2.35
CA ALA A 52 -6.71 16.77 -2.52
C ALA A 52 -7.88 17.55 -3.15
N PRO A 53 -8.19 18.81 -2.77
CA PRO A 53 -9.30 19.54 -3.40
C PRO A 53 -9.07 19.84 -4.88
N ARG A 54 -7.81 20.05 -5.29
CA ARG A 54 -7.45 20.26 -6.70
C ARG A 54 -7.48 18.95 -7.47
N TRP A 55 -7.10 17.86 -6.82
CA TRP A 55 -7.21 16.52 -7.37
C TRP A 55 -8.67 16.15 -7.60
N GLU A 56 -9.53 16.28 -6.60
CA GLU A 56 -10.98 16.02 -6.68
C GLU A 56 -11.65 16.74 -7.86
N ARG A 57 -11.27 18.00 -8.10
CA ARG A 57 -11.78 18.79 -9.24
C ARG A 57 -11.39 18.24 -10.62
N ASN A 58 -10.33 17.43 -10.73
CA ASN A 58 -9.79 16.92 -12.01
C ASN A 58 -9.90 15.39 -12.19
N ILE A 59 -10.42 14.66 -11.20
CA ILE A 59 -10.48 13.18 -11.24
C ILE A 59 -11.41 12.66 -12.36
N ASN A 60 -12.40 13.43 -12.81
CA ASN A 60 -13.39 13.00 -13.82
C ASN A 60 -12.77 12.40 -15.09
N TYR A 61 -11.60 12.89 -15.52
CA TYR A 61 -10.88 12.33 -16.68
C TYR A 61 -10.34 10.91 -16.45
N PHE A 62 -10.03 10.58 -15.20
CA PHE A 62 -9.47 9.30 -14.80
C PHE A 62 -10.52 8.30 -14.31
N VAL A 63 -11.74 8.74 -14.00
CA VAL A 63 -12.85 7.87 -13.52
C VAL A 63 -13.17 6.77 -14.53
N ALA A 64 -13.43 7.11 -15.80
CA ALA A 64 -13.87 6.11 -16.79
C ALA A 64 -12.78 5.05 -17.11
N PRO A 65 -11.50 5.40 -17.31
CA PRO A 65 -10.42 4.43 -17.40
C PRO A 65 -10.22 3.59 -16.12
N ALA A 66 -10.34 4.22 -14.96
CA ALA A 66 -10.20 3.55 -13.67
C ALA A 66 -11.33 2.54 -13.43
N GLU A 67 -12.58 2.87 -13.75
CA GLU A 67 -13.72 1.94 -13.64
C GLU A 67 -13.53 0.71 -14.54
N ARG A 68 -13.11 0.90 -15.80
CA ARG A 68 -12.85 -0.21 -16.72
C ARG A 68 -11.73 -1.12 -16.21
N THR A 69 -10.69 -0.53 -15.65
CA THR A 69 -9.56 -1.27 -15.08
C THR A 69 -9.97 -2.00 -13.80
N THR A 70 -10.75 -1.34 -12.94
CA THR A 70 -11.30 -1.92 -11.71
C THR A 70 -12.20 -3.11 -12.02
N ARG A 71 -13.08 -3.02 -13.02
CA ARG A 71 -13.91 -4.16 -13.45
C ARG A 71 -13.10 -5.38 -13.90
N ARG A 72 -11.90 -5.18 -14.45
CA ARG A 72 -10.99 -6.26 -14.87
C ARG A 72 -10.19 -6.85 -13.72
N ILE A 73 -9.80 -6.02 -12.74
CA ILE A 73 -8.95 -6.42 -11.63
C ILE A 73 -9.76 -6.94 -10.43
N ALA A 74 -10.98 -6.46 -10.22
CA ALA A 74 -11.82 -6.84 -9.09
C ALA A 74 -12.10 -8.35 -9.00
N PRO A 75 -12.42 -9.07 -10.10
CA PRO A 75 -12.66 -10.51 -10.02
C PRO A 75 -11.45 -11.34 -9.59
N PRO A 76 -10.24 -11.21 -10.19
CA PRO A 76 -9.08 -11.97 -9.75
C PRO A 76 -8.60 -11.56 -8.36
N VAL A 77 -8.62 -10.26 -8.02
CA VAL A 77 -8.25 -9.82 -6.67
C VAL A 77 -9.21 -10.37 -5.62
N GLY A 78 -10.53 -10.38 -5.88
CA GLY A 78 -11.51 -10.97 -4.98
C GLY A 78 -11.27 -12.47 -4.74
N ARG A 79 -10.84 -13.21 -5.76
CA ARG A 79 -10.46 -14.63 -5.61
C ARG A 79 -9.19 -14.80 -4.77
N THR A 80 -8.20 -13.95 -4.96
CA THR A 80 -6.94 -13.98 -4.19
C THR A 80 -7.17 -13.59 -2.73
N VAL A 81 -7.97 -12.56 -2.47
CA VAL A 81 -8.32 -12.17 -1.09
C VAL A 81 -9.04 -13.30 -0.39
N ARG A 82 -10.01 -13.93 -1.06
CA ARG A 82 -10.76 -15.06 -0.49
C ARG A 82 -9.86 -16.27 -0.23
N SER A 83 -8.94 -16.60 -1.14
CA SER A 83 -8.02 -17.71 -0.94
C SER A 83 -6.96 -17.46 0.14
N ILE A 84 -6.60 -16.19 0.36
CA ILE A 84 -5.75 -15.78 1.48
C ILE A 84 -6.54 -15.88 2.79
N ASP A 85 -7.78 -15.40 2.83
CA ASP A 85 -8.66 -15.46 4.01
C ASP A 85 -9.01 -16.91 4.41
N ASP A 86 -9.18 -17.79 3.43
CA ASP A 86 -9.42 -19.23 3.65
C ASP A 86 -8.17 -19.96 4.21
N ARG A 87 -6.96 -19.47 3.89
CA ARG A 87 -5.68 -20.12 4.27
C ARG A 87 -5.01 -19.50 5.49
N LEU A 88 -5.25 -18.23 5.74
CA LEU A 88 -4.74 -17.47 6.86
C LEU A 88 -5.94 -16.93 7.62
N PRO A 89 -6.12 -17.23 8.91
CA PRO A 89 -7.17 -16.60 9.70
C PRO A 89 -6.84 -15.11 9.84
N LEU A 90 -7.24 -14.29 8.86
CA LEU A 90 -6.92 -12.87 8.81
C LEU A 90 -7.45 -12.15 10.04
N GLY A 91 -8.58 -12.62 10.58
CA GLY A 91 -9.11 -12.14 11.86
C GLY A 91 -8.20 -12.43 13.07
N ALA A 92 -7.41 -13.50 13.03
CA ALA A 92 -6.43 -13.83 14.07
C ALA A 92 -5.10 -13.09 13.84
N VAL A 93 -4.64 -13.00 12.59
CA VAL A 93 -3.43 -12.25 12.22
C VAL A 93 -3.63 -10.75 12.50
N ALA A 94 -4.77 -10.18 12.12
CA ALA A 94 -5.12 -8.80 12.41
C ALA A 94 -5.18 -8.53 13.92
N ARG A 95 -5.71 -9.48 14.71
CA ARG A 95 -5.70 -9.39 16.18
C ARG A 95 -4.30 -9.49 16.78
N ASP A 96 -3.42 -10.33 16.23
CA ASP A 96 -2.04 -10.45 16.71
C ASP A 96 -1.23 -9.20 16.39
N VAL A 97 -1.43 -8.63 15.19
CA VAL A 97 -0.83 -7.35 14.78
C VAL A 97 -1.34 -6.20 15.66
N ASP A 98 -2.65 -6.10 15.89
CA ASP A 98 -3.24 -5.09 16.78
C ASP A 98 -2.66 -5.20 18.21
N ARG A 99 -2.54 -6.43 18.73
CA ARG A 99 -1.93 -6.69 20.04
C ARG A 99 -0.45 -6.30 20.09
N ARG A 100 0.32 -6.59 19.03
CA ARG A 100 1.74 -6.20 18.94
C ARG A 100 1.91 -4.69 18.83
N ILE A 101 1.08 -4.02 18.04
CA ILE A 101 1.10 -2.55 17.90
C ILE A 101 0.76 -1.90 19.24
N LYS A 102 -0.32 -2.33 19.90
CA LYS A 102 -0.66 -1.86 21.26
C LYS A 102 0.49 -2.08 22.24
N SER A 103 1.07 -3.29 22.26
CA SER A 103 2.21 -3.58 23.14
C SER A 103 3.45 -2.74 22.83
N GLY A 104 3.66 -2.36 21.57
CA GLY A 104 4.73 -1.47 21.14
C GLY A 104 4.49 -0.03 21.58
N ILE A 105 3.24 0.45 21.48
CA ILE A 105 2.81 1.78 21.92
C ILE A 105 2.89 1.88 23.45
N ASP A 106 2.43 0.86 24.17
CA ASP A 106 2.50 0.79 25.64
C ASP A 106 3.96 0.76 26.12
N ARG A 107 4.81 0.00 25.43
CA ARG A 107 6.26 -0.07 25.74
C ARG A 107 7.00 1.21 25.36
N ALA A 108 6.54 1.94 24.34
CA ALA A 108 7.06 3.26 23.96
C ALA A 108 6.56 4.39 24.88
N GLY A 109 5.84 4.08 25.96
CA GLY A 109 5.51 5.03 27.01
C GLY A 109 4.13 5.66 26.91
N GLY A 110 3.25 5.18 26.02
CA GLY A 110 1.88 5.69 25.86
C GLY A 110 1.83 7.14 25.38
N TRP A 111 0.95 7.44 24.44
CA TRP A 111 0.67 8.81 23.98
C TRP A 111 -0.11 9.61 25.04
N GLY A 112 0.49 9.83 26.21
CA GLY A 112 -0.19 10.46 27.34
C GLY A 112 0.63 10.48 28.61
N ARG A 113 1.77 11.18 28.58
CA ARG A 113 2.32 11.85 29.76
C ARG A 113 3.32 12.94 29.35
N SER A 114 2.74 14.07 28.97
CA SER A 114 3.33 15.39 29.16
C SER A 114 2.23 16.22 29.81
N PHE A 115 2.48 16.62 31.06
CA PHE A 115 1.58 17.21 32.08
C PHE A 115 0.78 16.21 32.91
#